data_AF-A0A6J3S9S7-F1
#
_entry.id   AF-A0A6J3S9S7-F1
#
_cell.length_a   1.000
_cell.length_b   1.000
_cell.length_c   1.000
_cell.angle_alpha   90.00
_cell.angle_beta   90.00
_cell.angle_gamma   90.00
#
_symmetry.space_group_name_H-M   'P 1'
#
loop_
_entity.id
_entity.type
_entity.pdbx_description
1 polymer ?
#
loop_
_entity_poly.entity_id
_entity_poly.type
_entity_poly.pdbx_seq_one_letter_code
_entity_poly.pdbx_strand_id
1 'polypeptide(L)'
;MFEDDEIDEVKQERMERAERQTRIMDSAQYAEFCESRQLSFSRKASKFRDWLDCSSMEIKPNVVAMEILAYLAYETVAQLVDLALLMRQDVVTKAGDPFSHAISATFIQYHSSAEGSCLRSYPDSPENTPPPTPSAPSSGSQLSGRTT
;
A
#
# COMPACT_ATOMS: atom_id res chain seq x y z
N MET A 1 -19.72 20.26 -36.22
CA MET A 1 -18.78 19.21 -35.83
C MET A 1 -18.27 19.60 -34.48
N PHE A 2 -18.69 18.92 -33.42
CA PHE A 2 -18.06 19.08 -32.11
C PHE A 2 -16.84 18.18 -32.16
N GLU A 3 -15.69 18.80 -32.37
CA GLU A 3 -14.39 18.15 -32.26
C GLU A 3 -14.15 17.85 -30.77
N ASP A 4 -13.68 16.63 -30.52
CA ASP A 4 -13.24 16.05 -29.24
C ASP A 4 -14.29 15.83 -28.13
N ASP A 5 -14.98 14.69 -28.21
CA ASP A 5 -15.18 13.81 -27.05
C ASP A 5 -13.80 13.27 -26.59
N GLU A 6 -12.86 14.16 -26.24
CA GLU A 6 -11.60 13.76 -25.62
C GLU A 6 -11.96 13.16 -24.27
N ILE A 7 -11.80 11.84 -24.18
CA ILE A 7 -12.05 11.12 -22.94
C ILE A 7 -11.03 11.64 -21.92
N ASP A 8 -11.51 12.17 -20.80
CA ASP A 8 -10.66 12.52 -19.66
C ASP A 8 -10.02 11.22 -19.12
N GLU A 9 -8.81 10.92 -19.60
CA GLU A 9 -8.07 9.71 -19.29
C GLU A 9 -7.86 9.55 -17.78
N VAL A 10 -7.62 10.65 -17.06
CA VAL A 10 -7.43 10.65 -15.60
C VAL A 10 -8.72 10.24 -14.91
N LYS A 11 -9.85 10.81 -15.31
CA LYS A 11 -11.15 10.45 -14.78
C LYS A 11 -11.53 9.01 -15.12
N GLN A 12 -11.20 8.54 -16.32
CA GLN A 12 -11.44 7.16 -16.72
C GLN A 12 -10.61 6.19 -15.86
N GLU A 13 -9.31 6.42 -15.71
CA GLU A 13 -8.44 5.56 -14.91
C GLU A 13 -8.90 5.48 -13.45
N ARG A 14 -9.36 6.62 -12.89
CA ARG A 14 -9.97 6.68 -11.54
C ARG A 14 -11.23 5.81 -11.46
N MET A 15 -12.06 5.83 -12.50
CA MET A 15 -13.27 5.01 -12.56
C MET A 15 -12.95 3.51 -12.63
N GLU A 16 -11.97 3.10 -13.44
CA GLU A 16 -11.52 1.71 -13.55
C GLU A 16 -10.91 1.20 -12.24
N ARG A 17 -10.15 2.05 -11.54
CA ARG A 17 -9.57 1.72 -10.23
C ARG A 17 -10.66 1.48 -9.18
N ALA A 18 -11.68 2.33 -9.17
CA ALA A 18 -12.86 2.17 -8.33
C ALA A 18 -13.63 0.88 -8.66
N GLU A 19 -13.85 0.57 -9.95
CA GLU A 19 -14.54 -0.65 -10.38
C GLU A 19 -13.80 -1.93 -9.94
N ARG A 20 -12.47 -1.96 -10.06
CA ARG A 20 -11.68 -3.09 -9.54
C ARG A 20 -11.83 -3.23 -8.03
N GLN A 21 -11.87 -2.12 -7.30
CA GLN A 21 -12.01 -2.13 -5.85
C GLN A 21 -13.37 -2.68 -5.41
N THR A 22 -14.46 -2.34 -6.10
CA THR A 22 -15.81 -2.76 -5.70
C THR A 22 -16.05 -4.26 -5.87
N ARG A 23 -15.30 -4.94 -6.75
CA ARG A 23 -15.42 -6.40 -6.98
C ARG A 23 -15.07 -7.26 -5.77
N ILE A 24 -14.29 -6.73 -4.83
CA ILE A 24 -13.85 -7.44 -3.63
C ILE A 24 -14.53 -6.95 -2.35
N MET A 25 -15.44 -5.99 -2.45
CA MET A 25 -16.18 -5.46 -1.30
C MET A 25 -17.29 -6.41 -0.87
N ASP A 26 -17.53 -6.48 0.44
CA ASP A 26 -18.77 -7.08 0.95
C ASP A 26 -19.98 -6.13 0.77
N SER A 27 -21.17 -6.62 1.12
CA SER A 27 -22.42 -5.86 0.94
C SER A 27 -22.48 -4.57 1.76
N ALA A 28 -21.89 -4.54 2.96
CA ALA A 28 -21.92 -3.36 3.81
C ALA A 28 -20.94 -2.30 3.29
N GLN A 29 -19.73 -2.74 2.93
CA GLN A 29 -18.70 -1.89 2.32
C GLN A 29 -19.18 -1.28 1.00
N TYR A 30 -19.82 -2.08 0.14
CA TYR A 30 -20.34 -1.58 -1.14
C TYR A 30 -21.46 -0.55 -0.95
N ALA A 31 -22.33 -0.73 0.05
CA ALA A 31 -23.39 0.23 0.36
C ALA A 31 -22.81 1.59 0.81
N GLU A 32 -21.85 1.58 1.73
CA GLU A 32 -21.14 2.78 2.20
C GLU A 32 -20.38 3.48 1.06
N PHE A 33 -19.74 2.70 0.19
CA PHE A 33 -19.05 3.20 -1.00
C PHE A 33 -20.01 3.93 -1.94
N CYS A 34 -21.19 3.34 -2.21
CA CYS A 34 -22.21 3.96 -3.05
C CYS A 34 -22.73 5.26 -2.43
N GLU A 35 -23.02 5.26 -1.12
CA GLU A 35 -23.49 6.46 -0.42
C GLU A 35 -22.44 7.57 -0.50
N SER A 36 -21.18 7.25 -0.22
CA SER A 36 -20.07 8.20 -0.23
C SER A 36 -19.87 8.84 -1.60
N ARG A 37 -20.01 8.06 -2.68
CA ARG A 37 -19.88 8.55 -4.06
C ARG A 37 -21.04 9.43 -4.53
N GLN A 38 -22.21 9.30 -3.91
CA GLN A 38 -23.37 10.15 -4.21
C GLN A 38 -23.34 11.47 -3.42
N LEU A 39 -22.36 11.67 -2.55
CA LEU A 39 -22.18 12.94 -1.85
C LEU A 39 -21.69 14.02 -2.83
N SER A 40 -22.26 15.21 -2.66
CA SER A 40 -21.99 16.36 -3.50
C SER A 40 -22.19 17.63 -2.68
N PHE A 41 -21.49 18.70 -3.07
CA PHE A 41 -21.68 20.04 -2.51
C PHE A 41 -23.10 20.59 -2.76
N SER A 42 -23.81 20.08 -3.77
CA SER A 42 -25.19 20.48 -4.06
C SER A 42 -26.21 19.99 -3.01
N ARG A 43 -25.93 18.90 -2.26
CA ARG A 43 -26.82 18.41 -1.18
C ARG A 43 -27.08 19.46 -0.09
N LYS A 44 -26.12 20.36 0.14
CA LYS A 44 -26.23 21.47 1.10
C LYS A 44 -26.03 22.81 0.38
N ALA A 45 -26.74 23.01 -0.74
CA ALA A 45 -26.60 24.16 -1.63
C ALA A 45 -26.55 25.53 -0.92
N SER A 46 -27.39 25.77 0.10
CA SER A 46 -27.37 27.02 0.86
C SER A 46 -26.03 27.23 1.59
N LYS A 47 -25.56 26.23 2.34
CA LYS A 47 -24.26 26.31 3.03
C LYS A 47 -23.10 26.45 2.05
N PHE A 48 -23.18 25.80 0.89
CA PHE A 48 -22.15 25.91 -0.13
C PHE A 48 -22.09 27.31 -0.73
N ARG A 49 -23.25 27.91 -1.04
CA ARG A 49 -23.35 29.31 -1.48
C ARG A 49 -22.86 30.30 -0.43
N ASP A 50 -23.19 30.07 0.84
CA ASP A 50 -22.75 30.92 1.93
C ASP A 50 -21.23 30.82 2.14
N TRP A 51 -20.67 29.61 1.99
CA TRP A 51 -19.21 29.39 2.06
C TRP A 51 -18.45 30.06 0.92
N LEU A 52 -19.02 30.07 -0.29
CA LEU A 52 -18.47 30.80 -1.44
C LEU A 52 -18.66 32.32 -1.34
N ASP A 53 -19.41 32.81 -0.33
CA ASP A 53 -19.83 34.20 -0.20
C ASP A 53 -20.50 34.76 -1.48
N CYS A 54 -21.39 33.97 -2.10
CA CYS A 54 -22.11 34.41 -3.30
C CYS A 54 -22.99 35.66 -3.06
N SER A 55 -23.24 36.03 -1.80
CA SER A 55 -23.96 37.25 -1.41
C SER A 55 -23.22 38.54 -1.75
N SER A 56 -21.88 38.53 -1.71
CA SER A 56 -21.05 39.71 -1.96
C SER A 56 -20.75 39.92 -3.45
N MET A 57 -21.05 38.93 -4.30
CA MET A 57 -20.86 39.00 -5.74
C MET A 57 -21.87 39.95 -6.40
N GLU A 58 -21.38 40.80 -7.32
CA GLU A 58 -22.22 41.67 -8.15
C GLU A 58 -23.17 40.85 -9.04
N ILE A 59 -22.65 39.78 -9.64
CA ILE A 59 -23.41 38.84 -10.46
C ILE A 59 -23.58 37.54 -9.69
N LYS A 60 -24.84 37.22 -9.36
CA LYS A 60 -25.16 35.99 -8.64
C LYS A 60 -25.17 34.80 -9.60
N PRO A 61 -24.43 33.71 -9.29
CA PRO A 61 -24.50 32.49 -10.09
C PRO A 61 -25.92 31.92 -10.05
N ASN A 62 -26.42 31.52 -11.23
CA ASN A 62 -27.69 30.83 -11.34
C ASN A 62 -27.58 29.36 -10.92
N VAL A 63 -28.69 28.63 -10.93
CA VAL A 63 -28.74 27.22 -10.47
C VAL A 63 -27.77 26.34 -11.24
N VAL A 64 -27.71 26.46 -12.58
CA VAL A 64 -26.81 25.68 -13.43
C VAL A 64 -25.35 26.01 -13.12
N ALA A 65 -25.01 27.29 -12.95
CA ALA A 65 -23.66 27.70 -12.56
C ALA A 65 -23.28 27.12 -11.19
N MET A 66 -24.21 27.10 -10.23
CA MET A 66 -23.97 26.48 -8.92
C MET A 66 -23.77 24.96 -9.00
N GLU A 67 -24.49 24.26 -9.88
CA GLU A 67 -24.31 22.83 -10.14
C GLU A 67 -22.94 22.54 -10.75
N ILE A 68 -22.52 23.34 -11.73
CA ILE A 68 -21.18 23.26 -12.33
C ILE A 68 -20.12 23.49 -11.25
N LEU A 69 -20.25 24.53 -10.42
CA LEU A 69 -19.31 24.81 -9.33
C LEU A 69 -19.25 23.67 -8.31
N ALA A 70 -20.39 23.07 -7.96
CA ALA A 70 -20.44 21.94 -7.05
C ALA A 70 -19.73 20.70 -7.63
N TYR A 71 -19.90 20.43 -8.93
CA TYR A 71 -19.20 19.36 -9.63
C TYR A 71 -17.68 19.62 -9.68
N LEU A 72 -17.27 20.83 -10.04
CA LEU A 72 -15.85 21.20 -10.10
C LEU A 72 -15.18 21.08 -8.72
N ALA A 73 -15.85 21.50 -7.66
CA ALA A 73 -15.35 21.32 -6.29
C ALA A 73 -15.19 19.84 -5.94
N TYR A 74 -16.16 18.99 -6.30
CA TYR A 74 -16.08 17.53 -6.10
C TYR A 74 -14.88 16.92 -6.84
N GLU A 75 -14.69 17.24 -8.12
CA GLU A 75 -13.56 16.73 -8.89
C GLU A 75 -12.21 17.26 -8.38
N THR A 76 -12.15 18.52 -7.94
CA THR A 76 -10.93 19.12 -7.36
C THR A 76 -10.49 18.36 -6.12
N VAL A 77 -11.42 18.06 -5.20
CA VAL A 77 -11.12 17.26 -4.00
C VAL A 77 -10.57 15.90 -4.38
N ALA A 78 -11.18 15.25 -5.37
CA ALA A 78 -10.76 13.92 -5.76
C ALA A 78 -9.36 13.89 -6.39
N GLN A 79 -9.02 14.88 -7.23
CA GLN A 79 -7.65 15.04 -7.75
C GLN A 79 -6.63 15.28 -6.64
N LEU A 80 -6.96 16.12 -5.65
CA LEU A 80 -6.09 16.37 -4.49
C LEU A 80 -5.84 15.08 -3.68
N VAL A 81 -6.87 14.27 -3.48
CA VAL A 81 -6.76 13.00 -2.75
C VAL A 81 -5.92 11.99 -3.54
N ASP A 82 -6.14 11.85 -4.84
CA ASP A 82 -5.36 10.94 -5.68
C ASP A 82 -3.86 11.31 -5.68
N LEU A 83 -3.55 12.61 -5.81
CA LEU A 83 -2.18 13.10 -5.72
C LEU A 83 -1.57 12.84 -4.34
N ALA A 84 -2.33 13.08 -3.26
CA ALA A 84 -1.84 12.83 -1.90
C ALA A 84 -1.57 11.33 -1.65
N LEU A 85 -2.40 10.43 -2.17
CA LEU A 85 -2.18 8.99 -2.08
C LEU A 85 -0.96 8.53 -2.89
N LEU A 86 -0.77 9.09 -4.08
CA LEU A 86 0.42 8.85 -4.91
C LEU A 86 1.70 9.26 -4.17
N MET A 87 1.73 10.48 -3.62
CA MET A 87 2.88 10.98 -2.85
C MET A 87 3.17 10.12 -1.62
N ARG A 88 2.13 9.65 -0.91
CA ARG A 88 2.31 8.75 0.24
C ARG A 88 2.94 7.43 -0.18
N GLN A 89 2.54 6.85 -1.31
CA GLN A 89 3.14 5.63 -1.81
C GLN A 89 4.62 5.83 -2.18
N ASP A 90 4.96 6.94 -2.82
CA ASP A 90 6.34 7.27 -3.18
C ASP A 90 7.25 7.44 -1.96
N VAL A 91 6.75 8.09 -0.90
CA VAL A 91 7.50 8.25 0.35
C VAL A 91 7.67 6.91 1.07
N VAL A 92 6.64 6.08 1.13
CA VAL A 92 6.71 4.74 1.77
C VAL A 92 7.67 3.81 0.99
N THR A 93 7.64 3.86 -0.34
CA THR A 93 8.49 3.01 -1.18
C THR A 93 9.97 3.43 -1.11
N LYS A 94 10.25 4.72 -0.90
CA LYS A 94 11.62 5.23 -0.64
C LYS A 94 12.09 5.03 0.80
N ALA A 95 11.17 4.79 1.75
CA ALA A 95 11.47 4.52 3.15
C ALA A 95 11.61 3.02 3.47
N GLY A 96 11.22 2.13 2.54
CA GLY A 96 11.53 0.70 2.61
C GLY A 96 13.00 0.45 2.29
N ASP A 97 13.66 -0.41 3.07
CA ASP A 97 15.06 -0.77 2.88
C ASP A 97 15.33 -1.11 1.39
N PRO A 98 16.23 -0.39 0.70
CA PRO A 98 16.55 -0.63 -0.72
C PRO A 98 17.04 -2.06 -1.01
N PHE A 99 17.38 -2.84 0.02
CA PHE A 99 17.79 -4.24 -0.08
C PHE A 99 16.67 -5.25 0.21
N SER A 100 15.43 -4.82 0.46
CA SER A 100 14.31 -5.73 0.78
C SER A 100 14.03 -6.77 -0.33
N HIS A 101 14.34 -6.44 -1.59
CA HIS A 101 14.22 -7.34 -2.73
C HIS A 101 15.53 -8.05 -3.08
N ALA A 102 16.64 -7.68 -2.46
CA ALA A 102 17.94 -8.31 -2.68
C ALA A 102 17.99 -9.64 -1.90
N ILE A 103 17.54 -10.72 -2.53
CA ILE A 103 17.78 -12.07 -2.03
C ILE A 103 19.28 -12.35 -2.19
N SER A 104 20.01 -12.49 -1.08
CA SER A 104 21.43 -12.82 -1.11
C SER A 104 21.66 -14.13 -1.89
N ALA A 105 22.69 -14.17 -2.73
CA ALA A 105 23.06 -15.36 -3.50
C ALA A 105 23.23 -16.60 -2.61
N THR A 106 23.62 -16.43 -1.35
CA THR A 106 23.74 -17.51 -0.36
C THR A 106 22.40 -18.19 -0.05
N PHE A 107 21.29 -17.43 -0.08
CA PHE A 107 19.94 -17.98 0.12
C PHE A 107 19.50 -18.84 -1.07
N ILE A 108 19.79 -18.40 -2.30
CA ILE A 108 19.47 -19.17 -3.51
C ILE A 108 20.33 -20.45 -3.59
N GLN A 109 21.59 -20.37 -3.16
CA GLN A 109 22.53 -21.49 -3.24
C GLN A 109 22.16 -22.63 -2.28
N TYR A 110 21.52 -22.34 -1.14
CA TYR A 110 21.06 -23.38 -0.21
C TYR A 110 19.75 -24.07 -0.67
N HIS A 111 18.91 -23.37 -1.43
CA HIS A 111 17.64 -23.89 -1.92
C HIS A 111 17.70 -24.50 -3.34
N SER A 112 18.78 -24.27 -4.10
CA SER A 112 18.98 -24.87 -5.43
C SER A 112 19.42 -26.34 -5.40
N SER A 113 19.80 -26.90 -4.25
CA SER A 113 20.27 -28.29 -4.15
C SER A 113 19.21 -29.29 -3.67
N ALA A 114 17.95 -28.89 -3.51
CA ALA A 114 16.85 -29.80 -3.19
C ALA A 114 15.76 -29.69 -4.26
N GLU A 115 15.80 -30.59 -5.23
CA GLU A 115 14.71 -30.79 -6.17
C GLU A 115 13.40 -31.11 -5.42
N GLY A 116 12.34 -30.37 -5.75
CA GLY A 116 10.95 -30.80 -5.74
C GLY A 116 10.34 -31.35 -4.43
N SER A 117 9.52 -30.55 -3.75
CA SER A 117 8.24 -31.05 -3.24
C SER A 117 7.28 -29.92 -2.90
N CYS A 118 6.12 -30.03 -3.54
CA CYS A 118 4.83 -29.53 -3.15
C CYS A 118 4.54 -29.55 -1.63
N LEU A 119 3.77 -28.55 -1.20
CA LEU A 119 2.81 -28.56 -0.08
C LEU A 119 2.93 -29.74 0.90
N ARG A 120 3.55 -29.54 2.06
CA ARG A 120 3.08 -30.21 3.28
C ARG A 120 3.27 -29.35 4.53
N SER A 121 2.15 -29.30 5.24
CA SER A 121 1.84 -28.76 6.56
C SER A 121 2.79 -29.23 7.68
N TYR A 122 3.00 -28.34 8.65
CA TYR A 122 3.56 -28.56 10.01
C TYR A 122 3.22 -29.94 10.59
N PRO A 123 4.15 -30.57 11.35
CA PRO A 123 4.03 -30.46 12.81
C PRO A 123 5.34 -30.49 13.64
N ASP A 124 5.17 -30.00 14.88
CA ASP A 124 5.84 -30.27 16.17
C ASP A 124 7.37 -30.30 16.33
N SER A 125 7.85 -29.42 17.22
CA SER A 125 9.21 -29.44 17.80
C SER A 125 9.32 -30.50 18.91
N PRO A 126 10.49 -31.13 19.06
CA PRO A 126 10.97 -31.43 20.40
C PRO A 126 12.34 -30.82 20.70
N GLU A 127 12.40 -30.30 21.92
CA GLU A 127 13.52 -29.72 22.63
C GLU A 127 14.79 -30.59 22.59
N ASN A 128 15.95 -29.97 22.34
CA ASN A 128 17.25 -30.64 22.48
C ASN A 128 18.24 -29.71 23.18
N THR A 129 18.39 -29.92 24.49
CA THR A 129 19.48 -29.34 25.29
C THR A 129 20.78 -30.10 24.99
N PRO A 130 21.92 -29.42 24.78
CA PRO A 130 23.19 -30.10 24.53
C PRO A 130 23.81 -30.70 25.82
N PRO A 131 24.57 -31.80 25.75
CA PRO A 131 25.16 -32.48 26.91
C PRO A 131 26.45 -31.77 27.43
N PRO A 132 26.85 -31.99 28.70
CA PRO A 132 27.96 -31.26 29.32
C PRO A 132 29.34 -31.77 28.90
N THR A 133 30.32 -30.86 28.87
CA THR A 133 31.70 -31.07 28.44
C THR A 133 32.56 -31.74 29.52
N PRO A 134 33.43 -32.74 29.21
CA PRO A 134 34.38 -33.28 30.17
C PRO A 134 35.60 -32.36 30.37
N SER A 135 35.98 -32.12 31.62
CA SER A 135 37.16 -31.34 32.03
C SER A 135 38.46 -32.14 31.92
N ALA A 136 39.55 -31.43 31.59
CA ALA A 136 40.91 -31.98 31.42
C ALA A 136 41.61 -32.35 32.75
N PRO A 137 42.65 -33.19 32.71
CA PRO A 137 43.77 -33.09 33.64
C PRO A 137 45.06 -32.60 32.95
N SER A 138 45.82 -31.82 33.71
CA SER A 138 47.03 -31.11 33.31
C SER A 138 48.33 -31.93 33.45
N SER A 139 49.28 -31.60 32.58
CA SER A 139 50.75 -31.56 32.81
C SER A 139 51.57 -32.86 32.76
N GLY A 140 52.59 -32.83 31.89
CA GLY A 140 53.71 -33.77 31.88
C GLY A 140 54.68 -33.52 30.71
N SER A 141 55.67 -32.66 30.93
CA SER A 141 56.72 -32.29 29.97
C SER A 141 57.57 -33.48 29.50
N GLN A 142 57.86 -33.52 28.20
CA GLN A 142 58.91 -34.38 27.61
C GLN A 142 60.29 -33.74 27.80
N LEU A 143 61.29 -34.55 28.14
CA LEU A 143 62.69 -34.25 27.85
C LEU A 143 63.50 -35.55 27.70
N SER A 144 63.90 -35.78 26.44
CA SER A 144 65.12 -36.40 25.91
C SER A 144 65.63 -37.75 26.43
N GLY A 145 65.99 -38.60 25.47
CA GLY A 145 66.72 -39.84 25.71
C GLY A 145 68.24 -39.65 25.74
N ARG A 146 68.95 -40.72 26.11
CA ARG A 146 69.99 -41.42 25.32
C ARG A 146 70.82 -42.33 26.23
N THR A 147 71.04 -43.53 25.71
CA THR A 147 72.02 -44.55 26.06
C THR A 147 73.41 -43.98 26.38
N THR A 148 74.06 -44.42 27.46
CA THR A 148 75.09 -45.48 27.52
C THR A 148 75.32 -45.85 28.98
#